data_AF-A0A559VF09-F1
#
_entry.id   AF-A0A559VF09-F1
#
_cell.length_a   1.000
_cell.length_b   1.000
_cell.length_c   1.000
_cell.angle_alpha   90.00
_cell.angle_beta   90.00
_cell.angle_gamma   90.00
#
_symmetry.space_group_name_H-M   'P 1'
#
loop_
_entity.id
_entity.type
_entity.pdbx_description
1 polymer ?
#
loop_
_entity_poly.entity_id
_entity_poly.type
_entity_poly.pdbx_seq_one_letter_code
_entity_poly.pdbx_strand_id
1 'polypeptide(L)'
;MSPTDEQDYPEAGQTRTRLPGGDPYGGAPRRTGRSSSRSLVTVVGVVVLLIAAIAFANRGDGSSADNTSDKSDRPRTSATAASGTKPVGTKNAGIPSGFAHSGQGAESAAANYAVVLVSADILKPSQRSEIVKQVFTTDQQAPLAEKFNKAYSKQFLSSIGLDANGNAPAGRTYVSRTAPLGTKLTNYSDSTATIEVWCTGVFGTAGDDSTNPVTSDWFTMTLQLRWENGDWKVNSFSQKDGPAPVPGDSKASSADQMAKAVEEYGGFTYAR
;
A
#
# COMPACT_ATOMS: atom_id res chain seq x y z
N MET A 1 -28.63 82.53 -29.04
CA MET A 1 -27.62 82.04 -30.00
C MET A 1 -27.08 80.71 -29.50
N SER A 2 -26.51 79.92 -30.41
CA SER A 2 -25.74 78.67 -30.20
C SER A 2 -24.48 78.76 -31.11
N PRO A 3 -23.48 77.85 -31.08
CA PRO A 3 -23.29 76.63 -30.24
C PRO A 3 -22.63 76.97 -28.87
N THR A 4 -21.79 76.20 -28.15
CA THR A 4 -20.92 75.03 -28.43
C THR A 4 -20.66 74.18 -27.16
N ASP A 5 -20.33 72.88 -27.16
CA ASP A 5 -20.64 71.74 -28.06
C ASP A 5 -20.20 70.39 -27.42
N GLU A 6 -20.68 69.27 -27.97
CA GLU A 6 -20.22 67.84 -27.84
C GLU A 6 -20.29 67.07 -26.49
N GLN A 7 -20.14 65.74 -26.59
CA GLN A 7 -20.68 64.71 -25.69
C GLN A 7 -19.70 63.52 -25.43
N ASP A 8 -20.18 62.57 -24.60
CA ASP A 8 -19.85 61.14 -24.53
C ASP A 8 -18.54 60.61 -23.90
N TYR A 9 -18.76 59.68 -22.97
CA TYR A 9 -17.80 58.68 -22.49
C TYR A 9 -18.08 57.33 -23.19
N PRO A 10 -17.04 56.56 -23.57
CA PRO A 10 -17.17 55.12 -23.82
C PRO A 10 -16.47 54.25 -22.76
N GLU A 11 -17.07 53.10 -22.45
CA GLU A 11 -16.52 52.07 -21.54
C GLU A 11 -15.50 51.12 -22.21
N ALA A 12 -15.07 50.12 -21.42
CA ALA A 12 -14.71 48.75 -21.83
C ALA A 12 -13.30 48.48 -22.39
N GLY A 13 -12.38 48.19 -21.48
CA GLY A 13 -11.08 47.54 -21.76
C GLY A 13 -11.06 46.03 -21.48
N GLN A 14 -11.92 45.22 -22.13
CA GLN A 14 -11.83 43.75 -22.05
C GLN A 14 -10.88 43.18 -23.12
N THR A 15 -9.73 42.67 -22.70
CA THR A 15 -8.67 42.20 -23.60
C THR A 15 -9.03 40.87 -24.28
N ARG A 16 -9.43 40.93 -25.56
CA ARG A 16 -9.66 39.73 -26.40
C ARG A 16 -8.34 39.07 -26.80
N THR A 17 -8.03 37.90 -26.22
CA THR A 17 -7.00 37.00 -26.76
C THR A 17 -7.44 36.44 -28.11
N ARG A 18 -6.66 36.67 -29.18
CA ARG A 18 -6.92 36.10 -30.51
C ARG A 18 -6.35 34.68 -30.62
N LEU A 19 -7.11 33.76 -31.22
CA LEU A 19 -6.53 32.56 -31.83
C LEU A 19 -5.82 32.96 -33.14
N PRO A 20 -4.65 32.38 -33.46
CA PRO A 20 -4.13 32.40 -34.83
C PRO A 20 -4.99 31.50 -35.74
N GLY A 21 -5.17 31.93 -37.00
CA GLY A 21 -5.92 31.17 -38.01
C GLY A 21 -5.13 29.98 -38.59
N GLY A 22 -5.83 29.07 -39.26
CA GLY A 22 -5.23 27.89 -39.89
C GLY A 22 -4.71 28.13 -41.30
N ASP A 23 -3.66 27.38 -41.69
CA ASP A 23 -3.03 27.44 -43.01
C ASP A 23 -3.84 26.73 -44.11
N PRO A 24 -3.95 27.33 -45.31
CA PRO A 24 -4.44 26.64 -46.51
C PRO A 24 -3.29 25.93 -47.25
N TYR A 25 -3.57 24.75 -47.82
CA TYR A 25 -2.65 23.90 -48.62
C TYR A 25 -1.50 23.21 -47.83
N GLY A 26 -1.82 22.07 -47.20
CA GLY A 26 -0.83 21.18 -46.57
C GLY A 26 -1.35 19.75 -46.39
N GLY A 27 -1.48 18.99 -47.48
CA GLY A 27 -2.09 17.66 -47.46
C GLY A 27 -1.20 16.58 -46.81
N ALA A 28 -1.49 16.22 -45.55
CA ALA A 28 -0.90 15.07 -44.86
C ALA A 28 -1.97 14.00 -44.53
N PRO A 29 -1.64 12.70 -44.56
CA PRO A 29 -2.64 11.65 -44.46
C PRO A 29 -3.27 11.55 -43.07
N ARG A 30 -4.56 11.23 -43.02
CA ARG A 30 -5.28 10.89 -41.77
C ARG A 30 -4.58 9.72 -41.07
N ARG A 31 -3.79 9.99 -40.04
CA ARG A 31 -3.28 8.92 -39.16
C ARG A 31 -4.48 8.24 -38.52
N THR A 32 -4.65 6.96 -38.84
CA THR A 32 -5.69 6.11 -38.28
C THR A 32 -5.63 6.15 -36.76
N GLY A 33 -6.81 6.22 -36.12
CA GLY A 33 -6.91 6.25 -34.67
C GLY A 33 -6.29 5.00 -34.09
N ARG A 34 -5.09 5.11 -33.53
CA ARG A 34 -4.41 3.98 -32.89
C ARG A 34 -5.01 3.75 -31.52
N SER A 35 -6.20 3.13 -31.53
CA SER A 35 -6.74 2.45 -30.36
C SER A 35 -5.74 1.39 -29.94
N SER A 36 -4.87 1.78 -29.02
CA SER A 36 -4.00 0.89 -28.28
C SER A 36 -4.07 1.29 -26.81
N SER A 37 -5.28 1.19 -26.26
CA SER A 37 -5.46 0.74 -24.88
C SER A 37 -4.86 -0.67 -24.77
N ARG A 38 -3.52 -0.75 -24.81
CA ARG A 38 -2.81 -1.86 -24.18
C ARG A 38 -3.19 -1.72 -22.72
N SER A 39 -4.09 -2.60 -22.26
CA SER A 39 -4.49 -2.63 -20.87
C SER A 39 -3.20 -2.63 -20.04
N LEU A 40 -3.03 -1.58 -19.25
CA LEU A 40 -2.08 -1.60 -18.16
C LEU A 40 -2.62 -2.67 -17.22
N VAL A 41 -2.13 -3.90 -17.39
CA VAL A 41 -2.27 -4.94 -16.39
C VAL A 41 -1.68 -4.31 -15.14
N THR A 42 -2.54 -4.01 -14.17
CA THR A 42 -2.09 -3.54 -12.87
C THR A 42 -1.16 -4.60 -12.33
N VAL A 43 0.14 -4.29 -12.34
CA VAL A 43 1.13 -5.10 -11.66
C VAL A 43 0.88 -4.85 -10.17
N VAL A 44 -0.06 -5.60 -9.61
CA VAL A 44 -0.23 -5.71 -8.17
C VAL A 44 0.99 -6.47 -7.66
N GLY A 45 1.58 -6.03 -6.55
CA GLY A 45 2.72 -6.75 -5.98
C GLY A 45 2.38 -8.22 -5.79
N VAL A 46 3.18 -9.14 -6.37
CA VAL A 46 2.83 -10.56 -6.28
C VAL A 46 2.89 -11.07 -4.82
N VAL A 47 3.62 -10.35 -3.96
CA VAL A 47 3.57 -10.46 -2.49
C VAL A 47 2.18 -10.08 -1.95
N VAL A 48 1.62 -8.94 -2.36
CA VAL A 48 0.24 -8.51 -2.04
C VAL A 48 -0.79 -9.54 -2.52
N LEU A 49 -0.67 -10.07 -3.73
CA LEU A 49 -1.56 -11.12 -4.25
C LEU A 49 -1.48 -12.42 -3.44
N LEU A 50 -0.28 -12.84 -3.00
CA LEU A 50 -0.11 -14.03 -2.17
C LEU A 50 -0.61 -13.83 -0.73
N ILE A 51 -0.40 -12.65 -0.15
CA ILE A 51 -0.94 -12.28 1.17
C ILE A 51 -2.47 -12.26 1.12
N ALA A 52 -3.06 -11.68 0.06
CA ALA A 52 -4.49 -11.77 -0.20
C ALA A 52 -4.98 -13.23 -0.35
N ALA A 53 -4.26 -14.09 -1.09
CA ALA A 53 -4.63 -15.49 -1.25
C ALA A 53 -4.59 -16.30 0.08
N ILE A 54 -3.56 -16.08 0.92
CA ILE A 54 -3.47 -16.68 2.26
C ILE A 54 -4.60 -16.18 3.14
N ALA A 55 -4.92 -14.88 3.07
CA ALA A 55 -6.00 -14.28 3.82
C ALA A 55 -7.39 -14.82 3.45
N PHE A 56 -7.69 -15.03 2.17
CA PHE A 56 -8.92 -15.69 1.76
C PHE A 56 -8.99 -17.12 2.33
N ALA A 57 -7.86 -17.84 2.37
CA ALA A 57 -7.75 -19.14 3.03
C ALA A 57 -7.73 -19.07 4.59
N ASN A 58 -7.79 -17.88 5.19
CA ASN A 58 -7.92 -17.65 6.64
C ASN A 58 -9.28 -17.02 7.04
N ARG A 59 -10.16 -16.72 6.07
CA ARG A 59 -11.56 -16.41 6.35
C ARG A 59 -12.32 -17.71 6.63
N GLY A 60 -12.59 -17.97 7.90
CA GLY A 60 -13.56 -19.00 8.31
C GLY A 60 -14.94 -18.73 7.71
N ASP A 61 -15.74 -19.79 7.62
CA ASP A 61 -17.07 -19.86 6.99
C ASP A 61 -18.18 -19.18 7.82
N GLY A 62 -17.94 -17.92 8.20
CA GLY A 62 -18.94 -17.02 8.73
C GLY A 62 -20.01 -16.71 7.68
N SER A 63 -21.03 -17.58 7.61
CA SER A 63 -22.21 -17.41 6.76
C SER A 63 -22.89 -16.07 7.08
N SER A 64 -23.12 -15.25 6.05
CA SER A 64 -23.77 -13.96 6.18
C SER A 64 -25.26 -14.13 6.52
N ALA A 65 -25.57 -14.15 7.81
CA ALA A 65 -26.95 -14.01 8.28
C ALA A 65 -27.45 -12.59 8.00
N ASP A 66 -28.28 -12.45 6.96
CA ASP A 66 -28.91 -11.19 6.59
C ASP A 66 -29.99 -10.82 7.63
N ASN A 67 -29.70 -9.83 8.47
CA ASN A 67 -30.59 -9.32 9.50
C ASN A 67 -30.81 -7.83 9.29
N THR A 68 -32.05 -7.46 8.97
CA THR A 68 -32.49 -6.08 8.80
C THR A 68 -32.95 -5.47 10.13
N SER A 69 -32.86 -4.14 10.23
CA SER A 69 -33.05 -3.32 11.45
C SER A 69 -32.00 -3.54 12.56
N ASP A 70 -31.62 -2.53 13.36
CA ASP A 70 -32.28 -1.23 13.55
C ASP A 70 -31.31 -0.03 13.54
N LYS A 71 -31.85 1.20 13.59
CA LYS A 71 -31.08 2.46 13.62
C LYS A 71 -30.45 2.71 15.00
N SER A 72 -29.23 2.22 15.20
CA SER A 72 -28.35 2.61 16.32
C SER A 72 -27.11 3.39 15.82
N ASP A 73 -26.40 4.04 16.76
CA ASP A 73 -25.44 5.12 16.43
C ASP A 73 -24.26 4.62 15.58
N ARG A 74 -23.86 5.42 14.57
CA ARG A 74 -22.72 5.07 13.71
C ARG A 74 -21.43 5.33 14.47
N PRO A 75 -20.49 4.36 14.55
CA PRO A 75 -19.14 4.63 15.04
C PRO A 75 -18.53 5.80 14.24
N ARG A 76 -18.21 6.90 14.94
CA ARG A 76 -17.59 8.06 14.31
C ARG A 76 -16.19 7.67 13.84
N THR A 77 -16.00 7.59 12.53
CA THR A 77 -14.69 7.32 11.93
C THR A 77 -13.77 8.52 12.13
N SER A 78 -13.06 8.55 13.26
CA SER A 78 -12.03 9.54 13.55
C SER A 78 -10.89 9.45 12.53
N ALA A 79 -10.56 10.58 11.91
CA ALA A 79 -9.42 10.66 10.99
C ALA A 79 -8.08 10.44 11.72
N THR A 80 -7.04 10.10 10.94
CA THR A 80 -5.69 9.78 11.43
C THR A 80 -4.93 11.02 11.91
N ALA A 81 -5.37 11.64 13.00
CA ALA A 81 -4.58 12.62 13.73
C ALA A 81 -3.34 11.95 14.37
N ALA A 82 -2.19 12.62 14.29
CA ALA A 82 -0.97 12.24 15.03
C ALA A 82 -1.20 12.39 16.54
N SER A 83 -0.70 11.45 17.34
CA SER A 83 -0.99 11.39 18.78
C SER A 83 0.02 12.09 19.69
N GLY A 84 1.24 12.32 19.20
CA GLY A 84 2.36 12.82 20.01
C GLY A 84 2.97 11.80 20.98
N THR A 85 2.57 10.52 20.90
CA THR A 85 3.20 9.44 21.69
C THR A 85 4.58 9.08 21.15
N LYS A 86 5.42 8.46 21.99
CA LYS A 86 6.71 7.91 21.55
C LYS A 86 6.49 6.56 20.85
N PRO A 87 7.23 6.25 19.77
CA PRO A 87 7.29 4.89 19.24
C PRO A 87 7.69 3.88 20.32
N VAL A 88 7.19 2.64 20.21
CA VAL A 88 7.65 1.56 21.09
C VAL A 88 9.15 1.35 20.90
N GLY A 89 9.91 1.45 22.00
CA GLY A 89 11.36 1.26 21.98
C GLY A 89 11.76 -0.21 21.89
N THR A 90 10.87 -1.12 22.29
CA THR A 90 11.09 -2.56 22.29
C THR A 90 10.96 -3.14 20.88
N LYS A 91 11.95 -3.93 20.46
CA LYS A 91 11.93 -4.64 19.19
C LYS A 91 12.39 -6.09 19.38
N ASN A 92 11.56 -7.03 18.96
CA ASN A 92 11.91 -8.46 18.90
C ASN A 92 12.31 -8.79 17.45
N ALA A 93 13.53 -9.27 17.21
CA ALA A 93 14.05 -9.53 15.86
C ALA A 93 13.89 -8.33 14.89
N GLY A 94 13.97 -7.10 15.40
CA GLY A 94 13.75 -5.86 14.63
C GLY A 94 12.27 -5.44 14.47
N ILE A 95 11.32 -6.34 14.73
CA ILE A 95 9.88 -6.08 14.69
C ILE A 95 9.48 -5.30 15.96
N PRO A 96 8.81 -4.13 15.83
CA PRO A 96 8.31 -3.38 16.99
C PRO A 96 7.28 -4.17 17.79
N SER A 97 7.34 -4.08 19.13
CA SER A 97 6.54 -4.88 20.05
C SER A 97 6.29 -4.15 21.38
N GLY A 98 5.35 -4.66 22.18
CA GLY A 98 4.96 -4.04 23.45
C GLY A 98 4.11 -2.79 23.24
N PHE A 99 3.14 -2.89 22.32
CA PHE A 99 2.20 -1.81 22.03
C PHE A 99 1.25 -1.55 23.19
N ALA A 100 0.77 -0.31 23.32
CA ALA A 100 -0.15 0.06 24.40
C ALA A 100 -1.44 -0.77 24.36
N HIS A 101 -1.97 -1.12 25.54
CA HIS A 101 -3.24 -1.84 25.68
C HIS A 101 -4.44 -0.90 25.46
N SER A 102 -4.57 -0.39 24.24
CA SER A 102 -5.59 0.58 23.81
C SER A 102 -5.87 0.49 22.31
N GLY A 103 -6.92 1.16 21.83
CA GLY A 103 -7.23 1.25 20.40
C GLY A 103 -6.11 1.90 19.58
N GLN A 104 -5.45 2.93 20.09
CA GLN A 104 -4.29 3.57 19.44
C GLN A 104 -3.09 2.61 19.38
N GLY A 105 -2.84 1.85 20.46
CA GLY A 105 -1.81 0.81 20.45
C GLY A 105 -2.10 -0.32 19.47
N ALA A 106 -3.38 -0.68 19.27
CA ALA A 106 -3.82 -1.65 18.29
C ALA A 106 -3.63 -1.13 16.84
N GLU A 107 -3.89 0.16 16.59
CA GLU A 107 -3.55 0.81 15.31
C GLU A 107 -2.03 0.88 15.07
N SER A 108 -1.25 1.20 16.10
CA SER A 108 0.21 1.16 16.07
C SER A 108 0.75 -0.23 15.73
N ALA A 109 0.20 -1.28 16.34
CA ALA A 109 0.53 -2.66 16.02
C ALA A 109 0.19 -3.00 14.56
N ALA A 110 -1.04 -2.72 14.14
CA ALA A 110 -1.53 -2.98 12.79
C ALA A 110 -0.66 -2.33 11.70
N ALA A 111 -0.29 -1.06 11.87
CA ALA A 111 0.54 -0.34 10.92
C ALA A 111 1.96 -0.92 10.81
N ASN A 112 2.61 -1.26 11.93
CA ASN A 112 3.94 -1.86 11.90
C ASN A 112 3.91 -3.30 11.35
N TYR A 113 2.87 -4.09 11.66
CA TYR A 113 2.70 -5.42 11.09
C TYR A 113 2.39 -5.39 9.59
N ALA A 114 1.74 -4.33 9.07
CA ALA A 114 1.61 -4.13 7.61
C ALA A 114 2.97 -3.93 6.92
N VAL A 115 3.89 -3.17 7.52
CA VAL A 115 5.27 -3.02 7.00
C VAL A 115 6.00 -4.37 6.97
N VAL A 116 5.88 -5.16 8.04
CA VAL A 116 6.61 -6.43 8.20
C VAL A 116 6.06 -7.54 7.31
N LEU A 117 4.73 -7.70 7.22
CA LEU A 117 4.11 -8.79 6.46
C LEU A 117 4.28 -8.63 4.94
N VAL A 118 4.40 -7.38 4.46
CA VAL A 118 4.63 -7.03 3.04
C VAL A 118 6.09 -6.56 2.83
N SER A 119 7.04 -7.11 3.60
CA SER A 119 8.47 -6.83 3.47
C SER A 119 9.18 -7.87 2.60
N ALA A 120 10.35 -7.52 2.04
CA ALA A 120 11.22 -8.49 1.36
C ALA A 120 11.66 -9.67 2.27
N ASP A 121 11.67 -9.48 3.60
CA ASP A 121 12.08 -10.52 4.54
C ASP A 121 11.02 -11.63 4.74
N ILE A 122 9.73 -11.40 4.42
CA ILE A 122 8.71 -12.47 4.44
C ILE A 122 9.01 -13.57 3.40
N LEU A 123 9.78 -13.26 2.36
CA LEU A 123 10.18 -14.21 1.32
C LEU A 123 11.30 -15.15 1.80
N LYS A 124 12.14 -14.69 2.73
CA LYS A 124 13.29 -15.44 3.26
C LYS A 124 12.82 -16.45 4.30
N PRO A 125 13.01 -17.78 4.12
CA PRO A 125 12.41 -18.79 4.99
C PRO A 125 12.74 -18.65 6.48
N SER A 126 13.95 -18.25 6.84
CA SER A 126 14.37 -18.04 8.23
C SER A 126 13.70 -16.82 8.88
N GLN A 127 13.72 -15.67 8.21
CA GLN A 127 13.09 -14.44 8.71
C GLN A 127 11.57 -14.60 8.78
N ARG A 128 10.95 -15.23 7.77
CA ARG A 128 9.53 -15.59 7.76
C ARG A 128 9.10 -16.36 9.00
N SER A 129 9.87 -17.34 9.45
CA SER A 129 9.51 -18.12 10.65
C SER A 129 9.48 -17.26 11.92
N GLU A 130 10.42 -16.33 12.09
CA GLU A 130 10.41 -15.42 13.24
C GLU A 130 9.35 -14.33 13.10
N ILE A 131 9.09 -13.81 11.89
CA ILE A 131 7.97 -12.91 11.61
C ILE A 131 6.65 -13.57 12.03
N VAL A 132 6.41 -14.83 11.62
CA VAL A 132 5.17 -15.54 11.97
C VAL A 132 5.02 -15.66 13.49
N LYS A 133 6.11 -16.00 14.19
CA LYS A 133 6.16 -16.15 15.65
C LYS A 133 5.98 -14.84 16.43
N GLN A 134 6.46 -13.70 15.90
CA GLN A 134 6.37 -12.40 16.57
C GLN A 134 5.08 -11.64 16.26
N VAL A 135 4.49 -11.84 15.08
CA VAL A 135 3.32 -11.09 14.60
C VAL A 135 1.99 -11.78 14.95
N PHE A 136 1.89 -13.11 14.85
CA PHE A 136 0.62 -13.83 15.00
C PHE A 136 0.41 -14.44 16.40
N THR A 137 -0.85 -14.57 16.78
CA THR A 137 -1.29 -15.25 18.01
C THR A 137 -0.85 -16.72 18.01
N THR A 138 -0.55 -17.28 19.18
CA THR A 138 0.14 -18.58 19.33
C THR A 138 -0.56 -19.73 18.60
N ASP A 139 -1.90 -19.74 18.60
CA ASP A 139 -2.76 -20.71 17.90
C ASP A 139 -2.66 -20.62 16.36
N GLN A 140 -2.35 -19.44 15.82
CA GLN A 140 -2.32 -19.19 14.37
C GLN A 140 -0.92 -19.40 13.75
N GLN A 141 0.14 -19.47 14.57
CA GLN A 141 1.52 -19.56 14.09
C GLN A 141 1.78 -20.79 13.21
N ALA A 142 1.34 -21.98 13.65
CA ALA A 142 1.50 -23.22 12.88
C ALA A 142 0.72 -23.22 11.54
N PRO A 143 -0.61 -22.98 11.50
CA PRO A 143 -1.35 -22.99 10.24
C PRO A 143 -0.95 -21.85 9.29
N LEU A 144 -0.53 -20.69 9.79
CA LEU A 144 -0.01 -19.62 8.93
C LEU A 144 1.40 -19.92 8.41
N ALA A 145 2.29 -20.52 9.21
CA ALA A 145 3.61 -20.94 8.73
C ALA A 145 3.48 -21.92 7.53
N GLU A 146 2.54 -22.87 7.58
CA GLU A 146 2.26 -23.75 6.44
C GLU A 146 1.76 -22.95 5.22
N LYS A 147 0.74 -22.11 5.39
CA LYS A 147 0.15 -21.32 4.28
C LYS A 147 1.16 -20.38 3.64
N PHE A 148 1.98 -19.67 4.43
CA PHE A 148 3.06 -18.82 3.90
C PHE A 148 4.17 -19.64 3.23
N ASN A 149 4.55 -20.81 3.75
CA ASN A 149 5.55 -21.68 3.08
C ASN A 149 5.04 -22.27 1.76
N LYS A 150 3.72 -22.53 1.66
CA LYS A 150 3.05 -22.97 0.43
C LYS A 150 2.99 -21.85 -0.62
N ALA A 151 2.66 -20.63 -0.20
CA ALA A 151 2.65 -19.45 -1.06
C ALA A 151 4.06 -19.09 -1.56
N TYR A 152 5.01 -18.89 -0.63
CA TYR A 152 6.41 -18.57 -0.91
C TYR A 152 7.24 -19.83 -1.19
N SER A 153 6.71 -20.69 -2.06
CA SER A 153 7.37 -21.89 -2.55
C SER A 153 8.61 -21.55 -3.39
N LYS A 154 9.53 -22.51 -3.55
CA LYS A 154 10.71 -22.34 -4.42
C LYS A 154 10.34 -21.99 -5.87
N GLN A 155 9.20 -22.50 -6.37
CA GLN A 155 8.66 -22.19 -7.68
C GLN A 155 8.22 -20.72 -7.78
N PHE A 156 7.54 -20.20 -6.74
CA PHE A 156 7.19 -18.79 -6.68
C PHE A 156 8.43 -17.89 -6.62
N LEU A 157 9.36 -18.17 -5.69
CA LEU A 157 10.59 -17.38 -5.54
C LEU A 157 11.37 -17.31 -6.86
N SER A 158 11.55 -18.44 -7.55
CA SER A 158 12.15 -18.50 -8.88
C SER A 158 11.39 -17.65 -9.92
N SER A 159 10.05 -17.65 -9.91
CA SER A 159 9.24 -16.87 -10.85
C SER A 159 9.36 -15.36 -10.71
N ILE A 160 9.73 -14.85 -9.53
CA ILE A 160 10.06 -13.43 -9.30
C ILE A 160 11.57 -13.15 -9.33
N GLY A 161 12.38 -14.14 -9.72
CA GLY A 161 13.82 -14.02 -9.92
C GLY A 161 14.68 -14.17 -8.66
N LEU A 162 14.19 -14.88 -7.64
CA LEU A 162 14.90 -15.13 -6.37
C LEU A 162 15.37 -16.59 -6.22
N ASP A 163 16.41 -16.79 -5.40
CA ASP A 163 16.86 -18.13 -5.00
C ASP A 163 15.88 -18.82 -4.04
N ALA A 164 16.17 -20.08 -3.69
CA ALA A 164 15.36 -20.87 -2.75
C ALA A 164 15.36 -20.35 -1.30
N ASN A 165 16.15 -19.32 -0.99
CA ASN A 165 16.28 -18.66 0.30
C ASN A 165 15.67 -17.24 0.30
N GLY A 166 15.13 -16.76 -0.83
CA GLY A 166 14.57 -15.41 -0.97
C GLY A 166 15.58 -14.31 -1.31
N ASN A 167 16.79 -14.67 -1.77
CA ASN A 167 17.82 -13.71 -2.19
C ASN A 167 17.72 -13.38 -3.69
N ALA A 168 18.06 -12.15 -4.08
CA ALA A 168 18.27 -11.79 -5.47
C ALA A 168 19.66 -12.25 -5.97
N PRO A 169 19.84 -12.46 -7.30
CA PRO A 169 21.16 -12.69 -7.91
C PRO A 169 22.13 -11.53 -7.68
N ALA A 170 23.43 -11.81 -7.79
CA ALA A 170 24.46 -10.77 -7.73
C ALA A 170 24.20 -9.66 -8.77
N GLY A 171 24.38 -8.39 -8.37
CA GLY A 171 24.07 -7.22 -9.19
C GLY A 171 22.57 -6.91 -9.31
N ARG A 172 21.71 -7.50 -8.46
CA ARG A 172 20.27 -7.21 -8.41
C ARG A 172 19.81 -7.04 -6.97
N THR A 173 18.92 -6.07 -6.73
CA THR A 173 18.33 -5.81 -5.41
C THR A 173 16.82 -6.03 -5.47
N TYR A 174 16.33 -7.05 -4.75
CA TYR A 174 14.89 -7.25 -4.61
C TYR A 174 14.29 -6.25 -3.63
N VAL A 175 13.26 -5.57 -4.08
CA VAL A 175 12.52 -4.54 -3.37
C VAL A 175 11.16 -5.10 -3.01
N SER A 176 10.79 -4.95 -1.74
CA SER A 176 9.41 -5.00 -1.27
C SER A 176 9.37 -4.21 0.03
N ARG A 177 8.86 -2.97 -0.05
CA ARG A 177 8.79 -2.01 1.06
C ARG A 177 7.40 -1.39 1.08
N THR A 178 6.80 -1.31 2.26
CA THR A 178 5.44 -0.80 2.45
C THR A 178 5.44 0.43 3.35
N ALA A 179 4.65 1.43 3.00
CA ALA A 179 4.41 2.65 3.75
C ALA A 179 2.92 2.76 4.13
N PRO A 180 2.55 2.54 5.40
CA PRO A 180 1.22 2.86 5.92
C PRO A 180 0.98 4.37 5.84
N LEU A 181 -0.12 4.77 5.21
CA LEU A 181 -0.54 6.16 5.05
C LEU A 181 -1.68 6.53 6.00
N GLY A 182 -2.41 5.55 6.52
CA GLY A 182 -3.41 5.77 7.56
C GLY A 182 -3.96 4.47 8.14
N THR A 183 -4.40 4.54 9.40
CA THR A 183 -5.15 3.49 10.10
C THR A 183 -6.60 3.91 10.26
N LYS A 184 -7.49 2.92 10.35
CA LYS A 184 -8.90 3.09 10.69
C LYS A 184 -9.33 1.92 11.57
N LEU A 185 -9.42 2.17 12.86
CA LEU A 185 -10.05 1.27 13.82
C LEU A 185 -11.56 1.11 13.46
N THR A 186 -11.99 -0.12 13.18
CA THR A 186 -13.36 -0.47 12.74
C THR A 186 -14.13 -1.27 13.79
N ASN A 187 -13.43 -1.97 14.67
CA ASN A 187 -13.99 -2.60 15.87
C ASN A 187 -12.93 -2.56 16.99
N TYR A 188 -13.36 -2.45 18.25
CA TYR A 188 -12.47 -2.46 19.40
C TYR A 188 -13.15 -3.02 20.66
N SER A 189 -12.38 -3.78 21.42
CA SER A 189 -12.59 -4.18 22.81
C SER A 189 -11.21 -4.39 23.44
N ASP A 190 -11.14 -4.49 24.77
CA ASP A 190 -9.86 -4.68 25.45
C ASP A 190 -9.22 -6.06 25.21
N SER A 191 -9.89 -6.98 24.49
CA SER A 191 -9.31 -8.27 24.07
C SER A 191 -9.09 -8.39 22.56
N THR A 192 -9.79 -7.60 21.73
CA THR A 192 -9.76 -7.73 20.25
C THR A 192 -9.98 -6.39 19.55
N ALA A 193 -9.34 -6.20 18.39
CA ALA A 193 -9.51 -5.01 17.56
C ALA A 193 -9.48 -5.36 16.06
N THR A 194 -10.22 -4.62 15.23
CA THR A 194 -10.15 -4.74 13.76
C THR A 194 -9.72 -3.42 13.15
N ILE A 195 -8.57 -3.39 12.47
CA ILE A 195 -7.98 -2.17 11.88
C ILE A 195 -7.88 -2.35 10.37
N GLU A 196 -8.41 -1.41 9.59
CA GLU A 196 -8.01 -1.22 8.19
C GLU A 196 -6.77 -0.33 8.13
N VAL A 197 -5.70 -0.79 7.47
CA VAL A 197 -4.45 -0.04 7.24
C VAL A 197 -4.34 0.24 5.74
N TRP A 198 -4.43 1.50 5.35
CA TRP A 198 -4.23 1.93 3.96
C TRP A 198 -2.75 2.19 3.70
N CYS A 199 -2.22 1.59 2.63
CA CYS A 199 -0.80 1.56 2.33
C CYS A 199 -0.53 1.87 0.85
N THR A 200 0.68 2.37 0.59
CA THR A 200 1.34 2.24 -0.71
C THR A 200 2.64 1.45 -0.54
N GLY A 201 3.08 0.78 -1.60
CA GLY A 201 4.33 0.01 -1.61
C GLY A 201 5.22 0.34 -2.79
N VAL A 202 6.50 -0.02 -2.68
CA VAL A 202 7.40 -0.22 -3.83
C VAL A 202 7.91 -1.65 -3.82
N PHE A 203 7.82 -2.34 -4.95
CA PHE A 203 8.20 -3.74 -5.07
C PHE A 203 8.75 -4.06 -6.47
N GLY A 204 9.47 -5.18 -6.59
CA GLY A 204 10.10 -5.63 -7.83
C GLY A 204 11.62 -5.75 -7.66
N THR A 205 12.33 -6.06 -8.74
CA THR A 205 13.79 -6.26 -8.72
C THR A 205 14.47 -5.11 -9.45
N ALA A 206 15.34 -4.38 -8.75
CA ALA A 206 16.26 -3.42 -9.35
C ALA A 206 17.44 -4.16 -10.00
N GLY A 207 17.73 -3.81 -11.25
CA GLY A 207 18.81 -4.35 -12.09
C GLY A 207 18.44 -4.16 -13.56
N ASP A 208 19.40 -3.85 -14.44
CA ASP A 208 19.08 -3.39 -15.81
C ASP A 208 18.33 -4.45 -16.65
N ASP A 209 18.75 -5.72 -16.57
CA ASP A 209 18.07 -6.86 -17.22
C ASP A 209 16.94 -7.47 -16.36
N SER A 210 16.23 -6.65 -15.57
CA SER A 210 15.12 -7.11 -14.73
C SER A 210 13.82 -7.26 -15.52
N THR A 211 13.33 -8.49 -15.61
CA THR A 211 11.99 -8.81 -16.16
C THR A 211 10.84 -8.48 -15.20
N ASN A 212 11.16 -8.02 -13.98
CA ASN A 212 10.23 -7.59 -12.94
C ASN A 212 10.73 -6.26 -12.36
N PRO A 213 10.68 -5.14 -13.11
CA PRO A 213 11.24 -3.86 -12.68
C PRO A 213 10.52 -3.32 -11.43
N VAL A 214 11.19 -2.42 -10.69
CA VAL A 214 10.58 -1.82 -9.49
C VAL A 214 9.41 -0.93 -9.88
N THR A 215 8.24 -1.22 -9.33
CA THR A 215 6.98 -0.49 -9.51
C THR A 215 6.34 -0.19 -8.15
N SER A 216 5.21 0.50 -8.14
CA SER A 216 4.46 0.81 -6.91
C SER A 216 3.00 0.39 -6.99
N ASP A 217 2.45 0.01 -5.84
CA ASP A 217 1.04 -0.33 -5.66
C ASP A 217 0.41 0.41 -4.49
N TRP A 218 -0.90 0.22 -4.35
CA TRP A 218 -1.76 0.79 -3.32
C TRP A 218 -2.71 -0.31 -2.87
N PHE A 219 -2.87 -0.49 -1.56
CA PHE A 219 -3.72 -1.53 -1.00
C PHE A 219 -4.25 -1.13 0.38
N THR A 220 -5.30 -1.83 0.80
CA THR A 220 -5.79 -1.78 2.18
C THR A 220 -5.62 -3.17 2.78
N MET A 221 -4.91 -3.27 3.91
CA MET A 221 -4.84 -4.51 4.69
C MET A 221 -5.70 -4.37 5.95
N THR A 222 -6.71 -5.22 6.10
CA THR A 222 -7.51 -5.36 7.30
C THR A 222 -6.88 -6.40 8.21
N LEU A 223 -6.54 -6.04 9.45
CA LEU A 223 -6.02 -6.96 10.46
C LEU A 223 -7.05 -7.11 11.58
N GLN A 224 -7.31 -8.36 11.99
CA GLN A 224 -7.98 -8.68 13.24
C GLN A 224 -6.90 -9.00 14.28
N LEU A 225 -6.80 -8.18 15.31
CA LEU A 225 -5.86 -8.32 16.41
C LEU A 225 -6.54 -8.89 17.65
N ARG A 226 -5.76 -9.62 18.46
CA ARG A 226 -6.10 -10.13 19.78
C ARG A 226 -5.01 -9.68 20.77
N TRP A 227 -5.38 -9.29 21.98
CA TRP A 227 -4.42 -8.99 23.04
C TRP A 227 -3.92 -10.31 23.64
N GLU A 228 -2.61 -10.55 23.60
CA GLU A 228 -2.01 -11.83 24.00
C GLU A 228 -0.60 -11.60 24.57
N ASN A 229 -0.31 -12.21 25.72
CA ASN A 229 1.01 -12.15 26.38
C ASN A 229 1.57 -10.73 26.60
N GLY A 230 0.70 -9.73 26.76
CA GLY A 230 1.07 -8.34 27.00
C GLY A 230 1.36 -7.50 25.75
N ASP A 231 0.89 -7.95 24.58
CA ASP A 231 1.07 -7.23 23.31
C ASP A 231 -0.14 -7.48 22.37
N TRP A 232 -0.32 -6.65 21.36
CA TRP A 232 -1.29 -6.93 20.29
C TRP A 232 -0.70 -7.90 19.28
N LYS A 233 -1.41 -8.99 18.97
CA LYS A 233 -1.02 -10.01 17.98
C LYS A 233 -2.09 -10.23 16.93
N VAL A 234 -1.69 -10.55 15.71
CA VAL A 234 -2.60 -10.77 14.58
C VAL A 234 -3.24 -12.16 14.72
N ASN A 235 -4.57 -12.20 14.76
CA ASN A 235 -5.39 -13.42 14.74
C ASN A 235 -5.77 -13.78 13.29
N SER A 236 -6.11 -12.78 12.48
CA SER A 236 -6.32 -12.96 11.03
C SER A 236 -6.03 -11.65 10.27
N PHE A 237 -5.88 -11.74 8.96
CA PHE A 237 -5.69 -10.58 8.09
C PHE A 237 -6.41 -10.80 6.75
N SER A 238 -6.70 -9.71 6.04
CA SER A 238 -7.10 -9.72 4.64
C SER A 238 -6.66 -8.46 3.91
N GLN A 239 -6.50 -8.55 2.59
CA GLN A 239 -5.95 -7.48 1.77
C GLN A 239 -6.82 -7.29 0.51
N LYS A 240 -6.96 -6.05 0.08
CA LYS A 240 -7.65 -5.64 -1.15
C LYS A 240 -6.84 -4.56 -1.84
N ASP A 241 -6.90 -4.53 -3.17
CA ASP A 241 -6.27 -3.48 -3.96
C ASP A 241 -6.93 -2.12 -3.66
N GLY A 242 -6.10 -1.08 -3.65
CA GLY A 242 -6.51 0.31 -3.47
C GLY A 242 -7.11 0.65 -2.09
N PRO A 243 -7.81 1.82 -2.00
CA PRO A 243 -7.96 2.80 -3.07
C PRO A 243 -6.62 3.37 -3.53
N ALA A 244 -6.48 3.68 -4.81
CA ALA A 244 -5.30 4.30 -5.39
C ALA A 244 -5.63 5.73 -5.85
N PRO A 245 -4.70 6.71 -5.73
CA PRO A 245 -4.81 7.98 -6.43
C PRO A 245 -4.64 7.77 -7.94
N VAL A 246 -4.96 8.79 -8.73
CA VAL A 246 -4.64 8.80 -10.16
C VAL A 246 -3.11 8.73 -10.34
N PRO A 247 -2.57 7.78 -11.13
CA PRO A 247 -1.12 7.70 -11.37
C PRO A 247 -0.57 8.98 -12.01
N GLY A 248 0.58 9.45 -11.51
CA GLY A 248 1.32 10.57 -12.09
C GLY A 248 2.30 10.11 -13.17
N ASP A 249 2.52 10.96 -14.18
CA ASP A 249 3.47 10.72 -15.30
C ASP A 249 4.92 11.04 -14.88
N SER A 250 5.41 10.31 -13.87
CA SER A 250 6.77 10.45 -13.36
C SER A 250 7.77 9.69 -14.22
N LYS A 251 8.84 10.35 -14.66
CA LYS A 251 9.97 9.70 -15.34
C LYS A 251 10.56 8.60 -14.43
N ALA A 252 10.66 7.38 -14.95
CA ALA A 252 11.32 6.27 -14.27
C ALA A 252 12.80 6.57 -13.93
N SER A 253 13.21 6.20 -12.71
CA SER A 253 14.60 6.19 -12.26
C SER A 253 15.36 4.97 -12.81
N SER A 254 16.69 5.00 -12.80
CA SER A 254 17.51 3.84 -13.18
C SER A 254 17.47 2.73 -12.12
N ALA A 255 17.90 1.52 -12.50
CA ALA A 255 18.09 0.41 -11.58
C ALA A 255 18.98 0.81 -10.38
N ASP A 256 20.14 1.41 -10.65
CA ASP A 256 21.07 1.91 -9.61
C ASP A 256 20.41 2.89 -8.64
N GLN A 257 19.58 3.82 -9.13
CA GLN A 257 18.89 4.79 -8.29
C GLN A 257 17.87 4.10 -7.37
N MET A 258 17.15 3.10 -7.88
CA MET A 258 16.21 2.33 -7.08
C MET A 258 16.91 1.40 -6.08
N ALA A 259 18.04 0.77 -6.44
CA ALA A 259 18.83 -0.05 -5.53
C ALA A 259 19.39 0.78 -4.37
N LYS A 260 20.06 1.91 -4.66
CA LYS A 260 20.56 2.84 -3.64
C LYS A 260 19.45 3.39 -2.74
N ALA A 261 18.26 3.66 -3.28
CA ALA A 261 17.12 4.09 -2.46
C ALA A 261 16.60 2.99 -1.49
N VAL A 262 16.94 1.72 -1.69
CA VAL A 262 16.68 0.65 -0.72
C VAL A 262 17.77 0.56 0.34
N GLU A 263 19.02 0.79 -0.06
CA GLU A 263 20.23 0.70 0.79
C GLU A 263 20.41 1.92 1.71
N GLU A 264 20.19 3.13 1.19
CA GLU A 264 20.48 4.40 1.88
C GLU A 264 19.30 4.87 2.76
N TYR A 265 18.05 4.67 2.35
CA TYR A 265 16.88 5.06 3.14
C TYR A 265 16.42 3.92 4.06
N GLY A 266 16.47 4.15 5.37
CA GLY A 266 16.01 3.19 6.39
C GLY A 266 14.50 2.91 6.35
N GLY A 267 14.07 1.84 7.01
CA GLY A 267 12.65 1.48 7.15
C GLY A 267 11.92 2.32 8.20
N PHE A 268 10.66 2.66 7.94
CA PHE A 268 9.82 3.37 8.90
C PHE A 268 9.35 2.47 10.05
N THR A 269 9.19 3.05 11.24
CA THR A 269 8.47 2.47 12.38
C THR A 269 7.32 3.43 12.71
N TYR A 270 6.08 2.97 12.65
CA TYR A 270 4.90 3.79 12.90
C TYR A 270 4.62 3.94 14.40
N ALA A 271 4.06 5.07 14.81
CA ALA A 271 3.69 5.34 16.20
C ALA A 271 2.42 6.20 16.29
N ARG A 272 1.46 5.73 17.08
CA ARG A 272 0.23 6.38 17.49
C ARG A 272 -0.12 5.98 18.92
#